data_AF-A0A7C7DW77-F1
#
_entry.id   AF-A0A7C7DW77-F1
#
_cell.length_a   1.000
_cell.length_b   1.000
_cell.length_c   1.000
_cell.angle_alpha   90.00
_cell.angle_beta   90.00
_cell.angle_gamma   90.00
#
_symmetry.space_group_name_H-M   'P 1'
#
loop_
_entity.id
_entity.type
_entity.pdbx_description
1 polymer ?
#
loop_
_entity_poly.entity_id
_entity_poly.type
_entity_poly.pdbx_seq_one_letter_code
_entity_poly.pdbx_strand_id
1 'polypeptide(L)'
;MTVPKRFEVLRFMGALFKVFAWITLILAILSAIGIVLLPQIGGLSELLGPYAGLAAAAGAGAIVTGLLVLLGGLLNFVMLYALGEIILLQIAVEENTRLTAALLLKMHQDTLPEPAAPSAAYPPPGGFANEPAPYR
;
A
#
# COMPACT_ATOMS: atom_id res chain seq x y z
N MET A 1 3.54 23.24 -4.35
CA MET A 1 3.91 22.80 -2.99
C MET A 1 3.96 21.29 -3.02
N THR A 2 5.12 20.67 -2.82
CA THR A 2 5.24 19.20 -2.73
C THR A 2 5.30 18.82 -1.26
N VAL A 3 4.35 17.98 -0.85
CA VAL A 3 4.31 17.47 0.52
C VAL A 3 5.34 16.35 0.64
N PRO A 4 6.25 16.39 1.64
CA PRO A 4 7.26 15.34 1.78
C PRO A 4 6.60 13.99 2.08
N LYS A 5 7.03 12.95 1.37
CA LYS A 5 6.56 11.57 1.53
C LYS A 5 7.06 11.02 2.85
N ARG A 6 6.15 10.54 3.71
CA ARG A 6 6.49 10.05 5.06
C ARG A 6 6.41 8.53 5.19
N PHE A 7 5.58 7.87 4.37
CA PHE A 7 5.26 6.45 4.52
C PHE A 7 5.98 5.56 3.50
N GLU A 8 7.29 5.71 3.36
CA GLU A 8 8.05 4.95 2.37
C GLU A 8 8.09 3.45 2.68
N VAL A 9 8.31 3.08 3.95
CA VAL A 9 8.27 1.68 4.42
C VAL A 9 6.90 1.07 4.18
N LEU A 10 5.83 1.81 4.47
CA LEU A 10 4.46 1.31 4.32
C LEU A 10 4.08 1.13 2.85
N ARG A 11 4.57 2.02 1.98
CA ARG A 11 4.44 1.89 0.52
C ARG A 11 5.18 0.65 0.00
N PHE A 12 6.37 0.39 0.53
CA PHE A 12 7.12 -0.84 0.23
C PHE A 12 6.36 -2.08 0.71
N MET A 13 5.79 -2.07 1.92
CA MET A 13 4.96 -3.17 2.43
C MET A 13 3.72 -3.41 1.56
N GLY A 14 3.00 -2.35 1.17
CA GLY A 14 1.85 -2.47 0.25
C GLY A 14 2.25 -3.12 -1.08
N ALA A 15 3.39 -2.73 -1.66
CA ALA A 15 3.93 -3.36 -2.86
C ALA A 15 4.36 -4.82 -2.62
N LEU A 16 4.97 -5.11 -1.47
CA LEU A 16 5.43 -6.44 -1.09
C LEU A 16 4.26 -7.43 -0.96
N PHE A 17 3.14 -7.01 -0.35
CA PHE A 17 1.93 -7.82 -0.30
C PHE A 17 1.40 -8.20 -1.69
N LYS A 18 1.48 -7.28 -2.65
CA LYS A 18 1.10 -7.57 -4.05
C LYS A 18 2.04 -8.58 -4.69
N VAL A 19 3.35 -8.50 -4.41
CA VAL A 19 4.32 -9.52 -4.87
C VAL A 19 3.99 -10.88 -4.28
N PHE A 20 3.72 -10.97 -2.98
CA PHE A 20 3.31 -12.23 -2.35
C PHE A 20 1.99 -12.76 -2.92
N ALA A 21 1.02 -11.89 -3.21
CA ALA A 21 -0.21 -12.28 -3.88
C ALA A 21 0.11 -13.00 -5.21
N TRP A 22 0.92 -12.40 -6.09
CA TRP A 22 1.32 -13.03 -7.35
C TRP A 22 2.05 -14.36 -7.17
N ILE A 23 2.97 -14.45 -6.21
CA ILE A 23 3.67 -15.71 -5.90
C ILE A 23 2.67 -16.79 -5.49
N THR A 24 1.74 -16.48 -4.57
CA THR A 24 0.73 -17.44 -4.11
C THR A 24 -0.21 -17.88 -5.22
N LEU A 25 -0.58 -16.99 -6.14
CA LEU A 25 -1.42 -17.33 -7.29
C LEU A 25 -0.71 -18.32 -8.23
N ILE A 26 0.56 -18.06 -8.55
CA ILE A 26 1.35 -18.96 -9.38
C ILE A 26 1.47 -20.33 -8.72
N LEU A 27 1.78 -20.37 -7.42
CA LEU A 27 1.86 -21.63 -6.67
C LEU A 27 0.53 -22.38 -6.66
N ALA A 28 -0.61 -21.69 -6.51
CA ALA A 28 -1.93 -22.30 -6.55
C ALA A 28 -2.23 -22.92 -7.93
N ILE A 29 -1.88 -22.22 -9.02
CA ILE A 29 -2.04 -22.73 -10.39
C ILE A 29 -1.18 -23.97 -10.60
N LEU A 30 0.12 -23.91 -10.24
CA LEU A 30 1.03 -25.05 -10.37
C LEU A 30 0.56 -26.24 -9.51
N SER A 31 0.07 -25.99 -8.31
CA SER A 31 -0.48 -27.03 -7.43
C SER A 31 -1.73 -27.67 -8.02
N ALA A 32 -2.67 -26.87 -8.55
CA ALA A 32 -3.88 -27.38 -9.19
C ALA A 32 -3.54 -28.25 -10.42
N ILE A 33 -2.61 -27.81 -11.26
CA ILE A 33 -2.11 -28.59 -12.40
C ILE A 33 -1.46 -29.89 -11.92
N GLY A 34 -0.59 -29.81 -10.90
CA GLY A 34 0.08 -30.96 -10.32
C GLY A 34 -0.92 -32.00 -9.80
N ILE A 35 -1.95 -31.56 -9.04
CA ILE A 35 -3.00 -32.42 -8.50
C ILE A 35 -3.76 -33.16 -9.62
N VAL A 36 -4.08 -32.47 -10.72
CA VAL A 36 -4.85 -33.06 -11.82
C VAL A 36 -4.00 -34.00 -12.68
N LEU A 37 -2.73 -33.64 -12.93
CA LEU A 37 -1.88 -34.37 -13.88
C LEU A 37 -1.10 -35.53 -13.24
N LEU A 38 -0.66 -35.43 -11.98
CA LEU A 38 0.12 -36.51 -11.33
C LEU A 38 -0.55 -37.89 -11.44
N PRO A 39 -1.86 -38.04 -11.16
CA PRO A 39 -2.54 -39.33 -11.24
C PRO A 39 -2.65 -39.90 -12.66
N GLN A 40 -2.47 -39.05 -13.70
CA GLN A 40 -2.60 -39.44 -15.10
C GLN A 40 -1.28 -39.95 -15.71
N ILE A 41 -0.16 -39.78 -15.00
CA ILE A 41 1.14 -40.27 -15.44
C ILE A 41 1.14 -41.81 -15.30
N GLY A 42 0.95 -42.50 -16.42
CA GLY A 42 0.93 -43.97 -16.50
C GLY A 42 2.23 -44.57 -15.98
N GLY A 43 2.12 -45.37 -14.93
CA GLY A 43 3.25 -45.95 -14.18
C GLY A 43 3.07 -45.85 -12.66
N LEU A 44 2.31 -44.85 -12.18
CA LEU A 44 1.99 -44.75 -10.75
C LEU A 44 1.05 -45.88 -10.29
N SER A 45 0.13 -46.29 -11.16
CA SER A 45 -0.78 -47.42 -10.92
C SER A 45 -0.07 -48.77 -10.84
N GLU A 46 0.96 -48.99 -11.67
CA GLU A 46 1.80 -50.20 -11.63
C GLU A 46 2.70 -50.23 -10.40
N LEU A 47 3.22 -49.07 -9.97
CA LEU A 47 4.01 -48.94 -8.74
C LEU A 47 3.16 -49.17 -7.46
N LEU A 48 1.89 -48.76 -7.49
CA LEU A 48 0.97 -48.84 -6.35
C LEU A 48 0.27 -50.21 -6.23
N GLY A 49 0.38 -51.09 -7.22
CA GLY A 49 -0.09 -52.49 -7.15
C GLY A 49 -1.54 -52.62 -6.64
N PRO A 50 -1.81 -53.31 -5.52
CA PRO A 50 -3.16 -53.48 -4.98
C PRO A 50 -3.92 -52.17 -4.69
N TYR A 51 -3.20 -51.07 -4.52
CA TYR A 51 -3.77 -49.74 -4.23
C TYR A 51 -4.14 -48.96 -5.50
N ALA A 52 -3.97 -49.53 -6.70
CA ALA A 52 -4.30 -48.89 -7.97
C ALA A 52 -5.79 -48.48 -8.06
N GLY A 53 -6.71 -49.27 -7.50
CA GLY A 53 -8.14 -48.92 -7.44
C GLY A 53 -8.43 -47.71 -6.54
N LEU A 54 -7.66 -47.55 -5.45
CA LEU A 54 -7.74 -46.39 -4.56
C LEU A 54 -7.14 -45.14 -5.23
N ALA A 55 -6.05 -45.32 -5.99
CA ALA A 55 -5.44 -44.26 -6.79
C ALA A 55 -6.35 -43.79 -7.94
N ALA A 56 -7.08 -44.70 -8.59
CA ALA A 56 -8.06 -44.36 -9.63
C ALA A 56 -9.28 -43.61 -9.05
N ALA A 57 -9.78 -44.04 -7.89
CA ALA A 57 -10.84 -43.31 -7.16
C ALA A 57 -10.36 -41.92 -6.71
N ALA A 58 -9.10 -41.79 -6.31
CA ALA A 58 -8.47 -40.49 -6.03
C ALA A 58 -8.33 -39.62 -7.30
N GLY A 59 -8.08 -40.21 -8.46
CA GLY A 59 -8.02 -39.52 -9.75
C GLY A 59 -9.34 -38.88 -10.19
N ALA A 60 -10.48 -39.53 -9.91
CA ALA A 60 -11.80 -38.94 -10.16
C ALA A 60 -12.08 -37.72 -9.26
N GLY A 61 -11.60 -37.75 -8.02
CA GLY A 61 -11.65 -36.60 -7.11
C GLY A 61 -10.65 -35.50 -7.46
N ALA A 62 -9.58 -35.81 -8.20
CA ALA A 62 -8.47 -34.89 -8.46
C ALA A 62 -8.89 -33.64 -9.24
N ILE A 63 -9.83 -33.75 -10.17
CA ILE A 63 -10.37 -32.60 -10.91
C ILE A 63 -11.11 -31.65 -9.96
N VAL A 64 -11.99 -32.20 -9.10
CA VAL A 64 -12.76 -31.41 -8.13
C VAL A 64 -11.81 -30.78 -7.11
N THR A 65 -10.85 -31.54 -6.58
CA THR A 65 -9.84 -31.03 -5.65
C THR A 65 -8.98 -29.95 -6.30
N GLY A 66 -8.52 -30.15 -7.54
CA GLY A 66 -7.74 -29.16 -8.29
C GLY A 66 -8.52 -27.86 -8.51
N LEU A 67 -9.81 -27.95 -8.85
CA LEU A 67 -10.70 -26.78 -8.96
C LEU A 67 -10.88 -26.06 -7.63
N LEU A 68 -11.09 -26.78 -6.52
CA LEU A 68 -11.21 -26.19 -5.20
C LEU A 68 -9.91 -25.50 -4.75
N VAL A 69 -8.76 -26.09 -5.04
CA VAL A 69 -7.44 -25.49 -4.78
C VAL A 69 -7.24 -24.23 -5.61
N LEU A 70 -7.61 -24.25 -6.89
CA LEU A 70 -7.52 -23.09 -7.76
C LEU A 70 -8.45 -21.96 -7.29
N LEU A 71 -9.69 -22.28 -6.92
CA LEU A 71 -10.65 -21.31 -6.39
C LEU A 71 -10.19 -20.73 -5.05
N GLY A 72 -9.73 -21.58 -4.13
CA GLY A 72 -9.18 -21.13 -2.85
C GLY A 72 -7.93 -20.26 -3.02
N GLY A 73 -7.04 -20.63 -3.95
CA GLY A 73 -5.86 -19.85 -4.31
C GLY A 73 -6.21 -18.50 -4.92
N LEU A 74 -7.23 -18.44 -5.79
CA LEU A 74 -7.74 -17.19 -6.37
C LEU A 74 -8.34 -16.28 -5.30
N LEU A 75 -9.15 -16.83 -4.38
CA LEU A 75 -9.70 -16.05 -3.27
C LEU A 75 -8.59 -15.51 -2.35
N ASN A 76 -7.59 -16.34 -2.04
CA ASN A 76 -6.42 -15.93 -1.26
C ASN A 76 -5.60 -14.83 -1.97
N PHE A 77 -5.42 -14.96 -3.29
CA PHE A 77 -4.78 -13.93 -4.11
C PHE A 77 -5.52 -12.60 -4.01
N VAL A 78 -6.85 -12.61 -4.19
CA VAL A 78 -7.67 -11.39 -4.09
C VAL A 78 -7.54 -10.78 -2.71
N MET A 79 -7.58 -11.58 -1.64
CA MET A 79 -7.47 -11.09 -0.27
C MET A 79 -6.11 -10.43 -0.01
N LEU A 80 -5.00 -11.09 -0.37
CA LEU A 80 -3.65 -10.54 -0.20
C LEU A 80 -3.41 -9.28 -1.06
N TYR A 81 -3.88 -9.30 -2.31
CA TYR A 81 -3.76 -8.16 -3.20
C TYR A 81 -4.55 -6.96 -2.68
N ALA A 82 -5.78 -7.18 -2.22
CA ALA A 82 -6.64 -6.15 -1.64
C ALA A 82 -6.04 -5.56 -0.35
N LEU A 83 -5.42 -6.37 0.50
CA LEU A 83 -4.71 -5.87 1.68
C LEU A 83 -3.56 -4.91 1.31
N GLY A 84 -2.79 -5.25 0.27
CA GLY A 84 -1.76 -4.36 -0.28
C GLY A 84 -2.35 -3.05 -0.82
N GLU A 85 -3.45 -3.12 -1.55
CA GLU A 85 -4.15 -1.94 -2.10
C GLU A 85 -4.75 -1.05 -1.01
N ILE A 86 -5.33 -1.61 0.05
CA ILE A 86 -5.87 -0.83 1.17
C ILE A 86 -4.78 0.02 1.81
N ILE A 87 -3.58 -0.55 2.03
CA ILE A 87 -2.45 0.19 2.59
C ILE A 87 -2.08 1.38 1.69
N LEU A 88 -1.96 1.15 0.38
CA LEU A 88 -1.60 2.20 -0.58
C LEU A 88 -2.68 3.27 -0.69
N LEU A 89 -3.96 2.88 -0.63
CA LEU A 89 -5.10 3.78 -0.65
C LEU A 89 -5.09 4.70 0.57
N GLN A 90 -4.86 4.17 1.77
CA GLN A 90 -4.79 4.98 2.99
C GLN A 90 -3.67 6.01 2.94
N ILE A 91 -2.49 5.64 2.41
CA ILE A 91 -1.39 6.57 2.19
C ILE A 91 -1.79 7.67 1.22
N ALA A 92 -2.45 7.33 0.10
CA ALA A 92 -2.90 8.30 -0.88
C ALA A 92 -3.95 9.28 -0.31
N VAL A 93 -4.87 8.78 0.54
CA VAL A 93 -5.84 9.62 1.25
C VAL A 93 -5.12 10.64 2.14
N GLU A 94 -4.14 10.20 2.93
CA GLU A 94 -3.40 11.11 3.80
C GLU A 94 -2.58 12.15 3.00
N GLU A 95 -1.90 11.72 1.94
CA GLU A 95 -1.14 12.63 1.07
C GLU A 95 -2.06 13.70 0.46
N ASN A 96 -3.25 13.31 0.01
CA ASN A 96 -4.26 14.24 -0.51
C ASN A 96 -4.76 15.21 0.58
N THR A 97 -5.06 14.72 1.79
CA THR A 97 -5.51 15.59 2.89
C THR A 97 -4.44 16.61 3.28
N ARG A 98 -3.15 16.22 3.33
CA ARG A 98 -2.04 17.14 3.62
C ARG A 98 -1.87 18.19 2.52
N LEU A 99 -2.02 17.80 1.26
CA LEU A 99 -1.99 18.73 0.12
C LEU A 99 -3.14 19.74 0.18
N THR A 100 -4.36 19.27 0.46
CA THR A 100 -5.53 20.15 0.62
C THR A 100 -5.33 21.14 1.77
N ALA A 101 -4.86 20.69 2.94
CA ALA A 101 -4.59 21.57 4.07
C ALA A 101 -3.55 22.64 3.75
N ALA A 102 -2.47 22.26 3.04
CA ALA A 102 -1.44 23.21 2.61
C ALA A 102 -1.98 24.24 1.61
N LEU A 103 -2.83 23.82 0.67
CA LEU A 103 -3.47 24.72 -0.29
C LEU A 103 -4.43 25.70 0.40
N LEU A 104 -5.25 25.23 1.34
CA LEU A 104 -6.18 26.08 2.09
C LEU A 104 -5.43 27.12 2.95
N LEU A 105 -4.35 26.73 3.63
CA LEU A 105 -3.51 27.66 4.38
C LEU A 105 -2.88 28.71 3.47
N LYS A 106 -2.39 28.30 2.30
CA LYS A 106 -1.84 29.24 1.32
C LYS A 106 -2.89 30.23 0.85
N MET A 107 -4.07 29.75 0.46
CA MET A 107 -5.18 30.62 0.05
C MET A 107 -5.56 31.60 1.15
N HIS A 108 -5.58 31.16 2.42
CA HIS A 108 -5.85 32.03 3.56
C HIS A 108 -4.76 33.11 3.74
N GLN A 109 -3.48 32.75 3.64
CA GLN A 109 -2.37 33.71 3.68
C GLN A 109 -2.45 34.73 2.55
N ASP A 110 -2.78 34.30 1.33
CA ASP A 110 -2.91 35.17 0.16
C ASP A 110 -4.10 36.16 0.29
N THR A 111 -5.10 35.85 1.13
CA THR A 111 -6.26 36.74 1.40
C THR A 111 -6.03 37.75 2.53
N LEU A 112 -4.97 37.59 3.34
CA LEU A 112 -4.65 38.57 4.38
C LEU A 112 -4.02 39.80 3.71
N PRO A 113 -4.49 41.03 4.00
CA PRO A 113 -3.82 42.23 3.53
C PRO A 113 -2.39 42.24 4.08
N GLU A 114 -1.43 42.53 3.20
CA GLU A 114 -0.02 42.70 3.56
C GLU A 114 0.06 43.62 4.79
N PRO A 115 0.70 43.21 5.90
CA PRO A 115 0.89 44.11 7.02
C PRO A 115 1.59 45.34 6.46
N ALA A 116 0.92 46.50 6.56
CA ALA A 116 1.49 47.77 6.14
C ALA A 116 2.92 47.79 6.65
N ALA A 117 3.89 47.86 5.72
CA ALA A 117 5.31 47.95 6.05
C ALA A 117 5.43 48.90 7.24
N PRO A 118 6.17 48.54 8.32
CA PRO A 118 6.22 49.33 9.54
C PRO A 118 6.47 50.76 9.10
N SER A 119 5.43 51.59 9.19
CA SER A 119 5.48 52.94 8.71
C SER A 119 6.64 53.56 9.45
N ALA A 120 7.56 54.11 8.65
CA ALA A 120 8.78 54.73 9.12
C ALA A 120 8.54 55.41 10.47
N ALA A 121 9.39 55.06 11.43
CA ALA A 121 9.46 55.65 12.76
C ALA A 121 9.00 57.11 12.72
N TYR A 122 7.75 57.37 13.12
CA TYR A 122 7.31 58.71 13.40
C TYR A 122 7.98 59.07 14.72
N PRO A 123 8.93 60.03 14.77
CA PRO A 123 9.42 60.50 16.04
C PRO A 123 8.21 61.16 16.73
N PRO A 124 7.89 60.82 17.99
CA PRO A 124 6.82 61.52 18.69
C PRO A 124 7.17 63.02 18.76
N PRO A 125 6.23 63.93 18.45
CA PRO A 125 6.48 65.35 18.57
C PRO A 125 6.49 65.69 20.05
N GLY A 126 7.69 65.81 20.63
CA GLY A 126 7.88 66.22 22.03
C GLY A 126 8.55 65.22 22.95
N GLY A 127 9.46 64.37 22.45
CA GLY A 127 10.34 63.59 23.31
C GLY A 127 11.28 64.50 24.10
N PHE A 128 11.08 64.58 25.43
CA PHE A 128 11.91 65.33 26.36
C PHE A 128 13.39 64.91 26.26
N ALA A 129 14.25 65.92 26.26
CA ALA A 129 15.70 65.87 26.11
C ALA A 129 16.47 65.23 27.28
N ASN A 130 16.11 64.02 27.72
CA ASN A 130 16.68 63.42 28.93
C ASN A 130 17.17 61.96 28.78
N GLU A 131 17.64 61.53 27.61
CA GLU A 131 18.47 60.32 27.55
C GLU A 131 19.95 60.71 27.69
N PRO A 132 20.60 60.39 28.82
CA PRO A 132 22.03 60.62 28.95
C PRO A 132 22.78 59.69 27.99
N ALA A 133 23.72 60.26 27.22
CA ALA A 133 24.50 59.54 26.23
C ALA A 133 25.20 58.30 26.85
N PRO A 134 25.26 57.16 26.13
CA PRO A 134 25.97 55.99 26.61
C PRO A 134 27.45 56.34 26.78
N TYR A 135 27.95 56.13 28.01
CA TYR A 135 29.37 56.26 28.33
C TYR A 135 30.19 55.34 27.41
N ARG A 136 31.29 55.89 26.88
CA ARG A 136 32.29 55.18 26.06
C ARG A 136 33.03 54.12 26.87
#